data_AF-A0A6I2SFZ2-F1
#
_entry.id   AF-A0A6I2SFZ2-F1
#
_cell.length_a   1.000
_cell.length_b   1.000
_cell.length_c   1.000
_cell.angle_alpha   90.00
_cell.angle_beta   90.00
_cell.angle_gamma   90.00
#
_symmetry.space_group_name_H-M   'P 1'
#
loop_
_entity.id
_entity.type
_entity.pdbx_description
1 polymer ?
#
loop_
_entity_poly.entity_id
_entity_poly.type
_entity_poly.pdbx_seq_one_letter_code
_entity_poly.pdbx_strand_id
1 'polypeptide(L)'
;MKRIALAAATLAILGIPLAQIANAEVSVNVNVGIPVVPVAVPAIPGPPQIVLSTPPEFVMPSALGFYVAVGVPYDIFYVGNTYYLYRDNGWYRAPYYNGPWRGVERRHLPPGLRKHKFERIRYYRDEEYRHYRGDHDRYRGRHFRPDKGWKQEQKENRRAEKAQWKEERRQEKDERKWEKEERKEHGRHGGRE
;
A
#
# COMPACT_ATOMS: atom_id res chain seq x y z
N MET A 1 -34.65 42.93 20.51
CA MET A 1 -35.78 42.69 21.43
C MET A 1 -36.68 41.62 20.84
N LYS A 2 -37.02 40.58 21.63
CA LYS A 2 -38.20 39.68 21.61
C LYS A 2 -38.68 39.13 20.24
N ARG A 3 -38.47 37.85 19.88
CA ARG A 3 -39.08 36.56 20.31
C ARG A 3 -40.43 36.21 19.64
N ILE A 4 -40.55 34.91 19.30
CA ILE A 4 -41.74 34.05 19.05
C ILE A 4 -42.23 34.01 17.59
N ALA A 5 -42.61 32.88 16.95
CA ALA A 5 -42.25 31.45 16.95
C ALA A 5 -43.14 30.75 15.89
N LEU A 6 -42.64 29.63 15.31
CA LEU A 6 -43.33 28.39 14.83
C LEU A 6 -44.55 28.49 13.86
N ALA A 7 -44.78 27.63 12.86
CA ALA A 7 -44.41 26.23 12.55
C ALA A 7 -44.51 26.02 11.01
N ALA A 8 -43.58 25.33 10.33
CA ALA A 8 -43.44 23.88 10.07
C ALA A 8 -44.43 23.25 9.05
N ALA A 9 -43.91 22.82 7.90
CA ALA A 9 -44.31 21.60 7.18
C ALA A 9 -43.21 21.19 6.16
N THR A 10 -42.80 19.93 6.23
CA THR A 10 -41.62 19.29 5.60
C THR A 10 -41.95 18.52 4.33
N LEU A 11 -41.01 18.41 3.38
CA LEU A 11 -40.98 17.30 2.40
C LEU A 11 -39.54 16.91 1.97
N ALA A 12 -39.15 15.73 2.48
CA ALA A 12 -38.19 14.70 2.08
C ALA A 12 -36.97 15.03 1.18
N ILE A 13 -35.77 14.88 1.76
CA ILE A 13 -34.49 14.65 1.06
C ILE A 13 -34.23 13.14 1.05
N LEU A 14 -34.07 12.54 -0.14
CA LEU A 14 -33.63 11.15 -0.33
C LEU A 14 -32.13 11.03 0.03
N GLY A 15 -31.85 10.58 1.25
CA GLY A 15 -30.52 10.13 1.68
C GLY A 15 -30.37 8.62 1.48
N ILE A 16 -29.30 8.19 0.82
CA ILE A 16 -28.89 6.78 0.77
C ILE A 16 -28.14 6.48 2.08
N PRO A 17 -28.66 5.63 2.99
CA PRO A 17 -27.92 5.23 4.18
C PRO A 17 -26.78 4.28 3.82
N LEU A 18 -25.58 4.59 4.35
CA LEU A 18 -24.47 3.65 4.45
C LEU A 18 -24.97 2.39 5.17
N ALA A 19 -24.75 1.22 4.57
CA ALA A 19 -24.87 -0.05 5.26
C ALA A 19 -23.79 -0.13 6.36
N GLN A 20 -24.15 0.30 7.57
CA GLN A 20 -23.47 -0.14 8.78
C GLN A 20 -23.92 -1.57 9.04
N ILE A 21 -23.17 -2.55 8.54
CA ILE A 21 -23.29 -3.91 9.06
C ILE A 21 -22.59 -3.91 10.41
N ALA A 22 -23.31 -3.43 11.43
CA ALA A 22 -23.10 -3.88 12.78
C ALA A 22 -23.58 -5.34 12.80
N ASN A 23 -22.64 -6.30 12.84
CA ASN A 23 -23.00 -7.67 13.17
C ASN A 23 -23.38 -7.67 14.66
N ALA A 24 -24.65 -7.41 14.94
CA ALA A 24 -25.25 -7.67 16.24
C ALA A 24 -25.33 -9.18 16.40
N GLU A 25 -24.47 -9.71 17.25
CA GLU A 25 -24.51 -11.11 17.67
C GLU A 25 -25.79 -11.30 18.50
N VAL A 26 -26.75 -12.04 17.95
CA VAL A 26 -27.99 -12.40 18.67
C VAL A 26 -27.68 -13.62 19.53
N SER A 27 -27.52 -13.42 20.84
CA SER A 27 -27.42 -14.51 21.79
C SER A 27 -28.82 -15.02 22.15
N VAL A 28 -29.19 -16.17 21.60
CA VAL A 28 -30.41 -16.89 22.02
C VAL A 28 -30.01 -17.86 23.12
N ASN A 29 -30.36 -17.56 24.37
CA ASN A 29 -30.08 -18.43 25.50
C ASN A 29 -31.23 -19.45 25.63
N VAL A 30 -31.07 -20.64 25.04
CA VAL A 30 -32.01 -21.75 25.23
C VAL A 30 -31.42 -22.70 26.27
N ASN A 31 -32.00 -22.70 27.46
CA ASN A 31 -31.55 -23.53 28.58
C ASN A 31 -32.10 -24.96 28.41
N VAL A 32 -31.41 -25.81 27.64
CA VAL A 32 -31.67 -27.26 27.58
C VAL A 32 -30.49 -27.96 28.27
N GLY A 33 -30.78 -28.68 29.35
CA GLY A 33 -29.82 -29.30 30.27
C GLY A 33 -28.96 -30.42 29.65
N ILE A 34 -28.07 -30.06 28.74
CA ILE A 34 -26.96 -30.88 28.27
C ILE A 34 -25.70 -30.07 28.57
N PRO A 35 -24.69 -30.57 29.30
CA PRO A 35 -23.43 -29.86 29.42
C PRO A 35 -22.76 -29.84 28.04
N VAL A 36 -23.06 -28.79 27.27
CA VAL A 36 -22.33 -28.46 26.05
C VAL A 36 -20.96 -28.01 26.53
N VAL A 37 -20.00 -28.92 26.51
CA VAL A 37 -18.59 -28.56 26.65
C VAL A 37 -18.32 -27.55 25.53
N PRO A 38 -17.98 -26.28 25.83
CA PRO A 38 -17.67 -25.34 24.78
C PRO A 38 -16.40 -25.87 24.10
N VAL A 39 -16.56 -26.39 22.88
CA VAL A 39 -15.43 -26.68 22.01
C VAL A 39 -14.78 -25.32 21.76
N ALA A 40 -13.65 -25.06 22.42
CA ALA A 40 -12.86 -23.87 22.20
C ALA A 40 -12.41 -23.88 20.73
N VAL A 41 -13.13 -23.17 19.88
CA VAL A 41 -12.71 -22.92 18.51
C VAL A 41 -11.40 -22.13 18.63
N PRO A 42 -10.27 -22.61 18.06
CA PRO A 42 -9.03 -21.87 18.15
C PRO A 42 -9.24 -20.49 17.51
N ALA A 43 -9.07 -19.44 18.30
CA ALA A 43 -9.15 -18.07 17.82
C ALA A 43 -8.11 -17.91 16.69
N ILE A 44 -8.57 -17.66 15.47
CA ILE A 44 -7.67 -17.35 14.35
C ILE A 44 -6.92 -16.08 14.73
N PRO A 45 -5.57 -16.09 14.79
CA PRO A 45 -4.81 -14.90 15.13
C PRO A 45 -5.17 -13.77 14.16
N GLY A 46 -5.67 -12.66 14.70
CA GLY A 46 -5.94 -11.46 13.91
C GLY A 46 -4.67 -10.91 13.27
N PRO A 47 -4.78 -10.04 12.25
CA PRO A 47 -3.61 -9.42 11.63
C PRO A 47 -2.78 -8.67 12.69
N PRO A 48 -1.45 -8.70 12.56
CA PRO A 48 -0.56 -8.13 13.56
C PRO A 48 -0.86 -6.65 13.74
N GLN A 49 -0.98 -6.22 15.00
CA GLN A 49 -1.03 -4.80 15.35
C GLN A 49 0.38 -4.38 15.76
N ILE A 50 0.95 -3.40 15.07
CA ILE A 50 2.27 -2.83 15.41
C ILE A 50 2.08 -1.36 15.70
N VAL A 51 2.50 -0.94 16.89
CA VAL A 51 2.47 0.46 17.32
C VAL A 51 3.90 0.97 17.39
N LEU A 52 4.24 1.90 16.50
CA LEU A 52 5.49 2.64 16.53
C LEU A 52 5.18 4.08 16.91
N SER A 53 5.81 4.58 17.97
CA SER A 53 5.64 5.96 18.47
C SER A 53 6.16 7.00 17.47
N THR A 54 7.17 6.64 16.67
CA THR A 54 7.73 7.50 15.64
C THR A 54 7.88 6.75 14.32
N PRO A 55 7.82 7.44 13.15
CA PRO A 55 8.13 6.83 11.88
C PRO A 55 9.52 6.15 11.89
N PRO A 56 9.64 4.89 11.46
CA PRO A 56 10.92 4.19 11.41
C PRO A 56 11.82 4.77 10.31
N GLU A 57 13.13 4.72 10.53
CA GLU A 57 14.10 5.02 9.49
C GLU A 57 14.24 3.81 8.56
N PHE A 58 14.43 4.05 7.27
CA PHE A 58 14.70 3.01 6.29
C PHE A 58 16.02 3.25 5.60
N VAL A 59 16.84 2.21 5.47
CA VAL A 59 18.04 2.20 4.62
C VAL A 59 17.84 1.23 3.47
N MET A 60 18.56 1.41 2.38
CA MET A 60 18.46 0.53 1.22
C MET A 60 19.81 -0.10 0.92
N PRO A 61 20.08 -1.31 1.44
CA PRO A 61 21.29 -2.05 1.10
C PRO A 61 21.34 -2.32 -0.41
N SER A 62 22.44 -1.95 -1.06
CA SER A 62 22.58 -2.09 -2.52
C SER A 62 22.41 -3.54 -2.99
N ALA A 63 22.81 -4.50 -2.16
CA ALA A 63 22.68 -5.94 -2.43
C ALA A 63 21.22 -6.45 -2.45
N LEU A 64 20.29 -5.71 -1.84
CA LEU A 64 18.87 -6.09 -1.74
C LEU A 64 17.99 -5.35 -2.76
N GLY A 65 18.31 -4.08 -3.04
CA GLY A 65 17.54 -3.25 -3.97
C GLY A 65 16.16 -2.84 -3.45
N PHE A 66 15.93 -2.96 -2.13
CA PHE A 66 14.72 -2.46 -1.46
C PHE A 66 15.03 -1.90 -0.08
N TYR A 67 14.13 -1.09 0.44
CA TYR A 67 14.29 -0.42 1.72
C TYR A 67 13.93 -1.34 2.89
N VAL A 68 14.73 -1.28 3.94
CA VAL A 68 14.58 -2.07 5.17
C VAL A 68 14.58 -1.13 6.37
N ALA A 69 13.62 -1.30 7.28
CA ALA A 69 13.51 -0.49 8.48
C ALA A 69 14.66 -0.81 9.45
N VAL A 70 15.19 0.24 10.08
CA VAL A 70 16.28 0.18 11.07
C VAL A 70 15.89 0.94 12.33
N GLY A 71 16.55 0.62 13.45
CA GLY A 71 16.28 1.25 14.74
C GLY A 71 14.92 0.88 15.36
N VAL A 72 14.22 -0.12 14.81
CA VAL A 72 12.95 -0.66 15.33
C VAL A 72 13.03 -2.19 15.46
N PRO A 73 12.25 -2.80 16.37
CA PRO A 73 12.33 -4.24 16.61
C PRO A 73 11.59 -5.09 15.57
N TYR A 74 11.01 -4.47 14.54
CA TYR A 74 10.19 -5.13 13.54
C TYR A 74 10.88 -5.14 12.18
N ASP A 75 10.84 -6.28 11.51
CA ASP A 75 11.35 -6.42 10.15
C ASP A 75 10.32 -5.91 9.15
N ILE A 76 10.35 -4.59 8.98
CA ILE A 76 9.51 -3.86 8.04
C ILE A 76 10.34 -3.53 6.79
N PHE A 77 9.74 -3.74 5.63
CA PHE A 77 10.34 -3.47 4.33
C PHE A 77 9.46 -2.50 3.56
N TYR A 78 10.06 -1.73 2.67
CA TYR A 78 9.31 -0.83 1.80
C TYR A 78 9.70 -1.08 0.33
N VAL A 79 8.70 -1.48 -0.46
CA VAL A 79 8.86 -1.85 -1.88
C VAL A 79 7.67 -1.31 -2.66
N GLY A 80 7.92 -0.51 -3.70
CA GLY A 80 6.87 -0.04 -4.63
C GLY A 80 5.64 0.52 -3.93
N ASN A 81 5.82 1.48 -3.00
CA ASN A 81 4.75 2.10 -2.21
C ASN A 81 3.99 1.22 -1.23
N THR A 82 4.46 0.01 -0.98
CA THR A 82 3.84 -0.91 -0.05
C THR A 82 4.81 -1.27 1.05
N TYR A 83 4.33 -1.22 2.30
CA TYR A 83 5.06 -1.75 3.44
C TYR A 83 4.82 -3.24 3.54
N TYR A 84 5.87 -3.99 3.80
CA TYR A 84 5.79 -5.42 4.08
C TYR A 84 6.34 -5.68 5.48
N LEU A 85 5.74 -6.63 6.18
CA LEU A 85 6.16 -7.07 7.49
C LEU A 85 6.35 -8.58 7.45
N TYR A 86 7.47 -9.05 7.96
CA TYR A 86 7.66 -10.47 8.26
C TYR A 86 7.50 -10.70 9.75
N ARG A 87 6.54 -11.55 10.14
CA ARG A 87 6.24 -11.86 11.53
C ARG A 87 5.58 -13.23 11.65
N ASP A 88 5.92 -14.00 12.68
CA ASP A 88 5.30 -15.30 12.96
C ASP A 88 5.32 -16.24 11.75
N ASN A 89 6.45 -16.26 11.03
CA ASN A 89 6.67 -17.02 9.80
C ASN A 89 5.72 -16.67 8.63
N GLY A 90 4.98 -15.56 8.74
CA GLY A 90 4.04 -15.04 7.75
C GLY A 90 4.48 -13.69 7.19
N TRP A 91 3.95 -13.38 6.01
CA TRP A 91 4.13 -12.08 5.38
C TRP A 91 2.84 -11.28 5.45
N TYR A 92 2.99 -9.99 5.71
CA TYR A 92 1.89 -9.02 5.73
C TYR A 92 2.26 -7.82 4.88
N ARG A 93 1.24 -7.12 4.38
CA ARG A 93 1.40 -5.85 3.67
C ARG A 93 0.48 -4.77 4.22
N ALA A 94 0.90 -3.52 4.13
CA ALA A 94 0.15 -2.36 4.57
C ALA A 94 0.44 -1.13 3.71
N PRO A 95 -0.49 -0.16 3.65
CA PRO A 95 -0.24 1.14 3.04
C PRO A 95 0.66 2.04 3.92
N TYR A 96 0.78 1.73 5.22
CA TYR A 96 1.58 2.51 6.17
C TYR A 96 2.45 1.60 7.06
N TYR A 97 3.52 2.17 7.62
CA TYR A 97 4.48 1.44 8.46
C TYR A 97 3.88 0.88 9.76
N ASN A 98 2.73 1.40 10.19
CA ASN A 98 1.99 0.95 11.38
C ASN A 98 0.75 0.11 11.02
N GLY A 99 0.62 -0.30 9.75
CA GLY A 99 -0.56 -1.01 9.27
C GLY A 99 -1.58 -0.10 8.57
N PRO A 100 -2.84 -0.52 8.43
CA PRO A 100 -3.37 -1.82 8.82
C PRO A 100 -2.72 -2.95 8.01
N TRP A 101 -2.26 -3.99 8.70
CA TRP A 101 -1.58 -5.13 8.10
C TRP A 101 -2.58 -6.15 7.54
N ARG A 102 -2.28 -6.71 6.37
CA ARG A 102 -3.06 -7.79 5.74
C ARG A 102 -2.13 -8.90 5.29
N GLY A 103 -2.52 -10.15 5.53
CA GLY A 103 -1.75 -11.30 5.10
C GLY A 103 -1.50 -11.27 3.59
N VAL A 104 -0.29 -11.64 3.19
CA VAL A 104 0.08 -11.80 1.78
C VAL A 104 0.81 -13.12 1.62
N GLU A 105 0.38 -13.89 0.64
CA GLU A 105 1.05 -15.15 0.31
C GLU A 105 2.40 -14.91 -0.36
N ARG A 106 3.34 -15.83 -0.13
CA ARG A 106 4.69 -15.74 -0.68
C ARG A 106 4.73 -15.50 -2.18
N ARG A 107 3.81 -16.10 -2.96
CA ARG A 107 3.72 -15.93 -4.42
C ARG A 107 3.39 -14.50 -4.87
N HIS A 108 2.73 -13.72 -4.02
CA HIS A 108 2.35 -12.33 -4.29
C HIS A 108 3.37 -11.32 -3.74
N LEU A 109 4.50 -11.80 -3.19
CA LEU A 109 5.59 -10.91 -2.78
C LEU A 109 6.37 -10.39 -3.99
N PRO A 110 6.86 -9.14 -3.91
CA PRO A 110 7.82 -8.62 -4.86
C PRO A 110 8.99 -9.59 -5.09
N PRO A 111 9.51 -9.72 -6.32
CA PRO A 111 10.60 -10.64 -6.64
C PRO A 111 11.83 -10.48 -5.73
N GLY A 112 12.18 -9.25 -5.34
CA GLY A 112 13.27 -8.96 -4.41
C GLY A 112 13.08 -9.66 -3.06
N LEU A 113 11.94 -9.45 -2.39
CA LEU A 113 11.66 -10.07 -1.09
C LEU A 113 11.57 -11.60 -1.18
N ARG A 114 11.08 -12.13 -2.30
CA ARG A 114 10.92 -13.57 -2.50
C ARG A 114 12.25 -14.30 -2.76
N LYS A 115 13.23 -13.60 -3.36
CA LYS A 115 14.55 -14.14 -3.72
C LYS A 115 15.47 -14.35 -2.52
N HIS A 116 15.41 -13.46 -1.52
CA HIS A 116 16.31 -13.52 -0.37
C HIS A 116 15.70 -14.30 0.79
N LYS A 117 16.51 -15.18 1.41
CA LYS A 117 16.19 -15.72 2.73
C LYS A 117 16.22 -14.59 3.75
N PHE A 118 15.36 -14.67 4.75
CA PHE A 118 15.17 -13.59 5.71
C PHE A 118 16.43 -13.28 6.53
N GLU A 119 17.20 -14.30 6.89
CA GLU A 119 18.49 -14.17 7.58
C GLU A 119 19.49 -13.35 6.76
N ARG A 120 19.50 -13.56 5.44
CA ARG A 120 20.34 -12.81 4.50
C ARG A 120 19.91 -11.35 4.40
N ILE A 121 18.62 -11.06 4.50
CA ILE A 121 18.11 -9.69 4.51
C ILE A 121 18.59 -8.97 5.77
N ARG A 122 18.47 -9.60 6.95
CA ARG A 122 18.96 -9.04 8.22
C ARG A 122 20.48 -8.80 8.19
N TYR A 123 21.25 -9.72 7.64
CA TYR A 123 22.69 -9.55 7.49
C TYR A 123 23.04 -8.26 6.72
N TYR A 124 22.49 -8.08 5.52
CA TYR A 124 22.78 -6.87 4.72
C TYR A 124 22.20 -5.59 5.32
N ARG A 125 21.03 -5.68 5.97
CA ARG A 125 20.47 -4.55 6.72
C ARG A 125 21.43 -4.11 7.82
N ASP A 126 21.91 -5.04 8.63
CA ASP A 126 22.74 -4.72 9.80
C ASP A 126 24.11 -4.20 9.36
N GLU A 127 24.66 -4.75 8.27
CA GLU A 127 25.86 -4.23 7.62
C GLU A 127 25.65 -2.77 7.16
N GLU A 128 24.64 -2.50 6.34
CA GLU A 128 24.33 -1.15 5.85
C GLU A 128 24.03 -0.19 7.01
N TYR A 129 23.32 -0.65 8.03
CA TYR A 129 22.96 0.16 9.18
C TYR A 129 24.17 0.55 10.03
N ARG A 130 25.20 -0.32 10.14
CA ARG A 130 26.46 0.05 10.78
C ARG A 130 27.15 1.20 10.05
N HIS A 131 27.16 1.17 8.71
CA HIS A 131 27.71 2.24 7.90
C HIS A 131 26.91 3.53 8.06
N TYR A 132 25.57 3.43 7.97
CA TYR A 132 24.65 4.54 8.17
C TYR A 132 24.80 5.21 9.56
N ARG A 133 24.94 4.41 10.63
CA ARG A 133 25.08 4.95 11.99
C ARG A 133 26.49 5.49 12.26
N GLY A 134 27.52 4.82 11.74
CA GLY A 134 28.92 5.16 12.00
C GLY A 134 29.37 6.47 11.34
N ASP A 135 28.78 6.79 10.18
CA ASP A 135 29.11 8.01 9.42
C ASP A 135 27.84 8.64 8.85
N HIS A 136 26.91 8.98 9.74
CA HIS A 136 25.59 9.50 9.35
C HIS A 136 25.70 10.75 8.46
N ASP A 137 26.61 11.67 8.79
CA ASP A 137 26.78 12.93 8.07
C ASP A 137 27.41 12.77 6.68
N ARG A 138 28.16 11.69 6.45
CA ARG A 138 28.78 11.41 5.14
C ARG A 138 28.18 10.17 4.48
N TYR A 139 27.06 9.66 4.99
CA TYR A 139 26.39 8.51 4.43
C TYR A 139 25.86 8.84 3.03
N ARG A 140 26.41 8.17 2.02
CA ARG A 140 26.03 8.36 0.60
C ARG A 140 25.01 7.34 0.10
N GLY A 141 24.59 6.41 0.95
CA GLY A 141 23.60 5.40 0.58
C GLY A 141 22.18 5.97 0.56
N ARG A 142 21.23 5.17 0.07
CA ARG A 142 19.83 5.58 0.04
C ARG A 142 19.16 5.26 1.37
N HIS A 143 18.60 6.28 2.00
CA HIS A 143 17.76 6.14 3.18
C HIS A 143 16.55 7.08 3.08
N PHE A 144 15.51 6.82 3.86
CA PHE A 144 14.39 7.75 4.01
C PHE A 144 13.64 7.50 5.32
N ARG A 145 12.87 8.49 5.73
CA ARG A 145 11.93 8.39 6.86
C ARG A 145 10.52 8.71 6.38
N PRO A 146 9.50 7.88 6.68
CA PRO A 146 8.15 8.11 6.22
C PRO A 146 7.42 9.12 7.10
N ASP A 147 7.81 10.39 7.03
CA ASP A 147 7.15 11.52 7.68
C ASP A 147 5.83 11.94 7.00
N LYS A 148 5.36 13.19 7.16
CA LYS A 148 4.15 13.66 6.44
C LYS A 148 4.45 14.10 5.00
N GLY A 149 5.67 14.57 4.72
CA GLY A 149 6.06 15.15 3.43
C GLY A 149 6.23 14.11 2.33
N TRP A 150 6.88 12.98 2.64
CA TRP A 150 7.21 11.97 1.62
C TRP A 150 5.98 11.38 0.89
N LYS A 151 4.81 11.29 1.55
CA LYS A 151 3.58 10.79 0.92
C LYS A 151 3.04 11.75 -0.13
N GLN A 152 3.17 13.05 0.12
CA GLN A 152 2.70 14.07 -0.80
C GLN A 152 3.56 14.07 -2.07
N GLU A 153 4.88 14.02 -1.89
CA GLU A 153 5.87 13.88 -2.96
C GLU A 153 5.60 12.60 -3.78
N GLN A 154 5.41 11.46 -3.14
CA GLN A 154 5.06 10.19 -3.80
C GLN A 154 3.79 10.29 -4.65
N LYS A 155 2.74 10.92 -4.11
CA LYS A 155 1.48 11.11 -4.83
C LYS A 155 1.65 12.01 -6.04
N GLU A 156 2.48 13.05 -5.93
CA GLU A 156 2.82 13.96 -7.00
C GLU A 156 3.65 13.28 -8.08
N ASN A 157 4.69 12.54 -7.70
CA ASN A 157 5.53 11.77 -8.62
C ASN A 157 4.69 10.76 -9.43
N ARG A 158 3.79 10.02 -8.76
CA ARG A 158 2.85 9.11 -9.44
C ARG A 158 1.90 9.83 -10.39
N ARG A 159 1.48 11.06 -10.06
CA ARG A 159 0.63 11.87 -10.95
C ARG A 159 1.42 12.34 -12.17
N ALA A 160 2.67 12.74 -11.99
CA ALA A 160 3.58 13.15 -13.05
C ALA A 160 3.89 11.98 -14.00
N GLU A 161 4.29 10.82 -13.47
CA GLU A 161 4.55 9.60 -14.24
C GLU A 161 3.31 9.17 -15.05
N LYS A 162 2.13 9.21 -14.42
CA LYS A 162 0.86 8.91 -15.10
C LYS A 162 0.51 9.93 -16.19
N ALA A 163 0.90 11.19 -16.02
CA ALA A 163 0.70 12.23 -17.04
C ALA A 163 1.64 11.99 -18.22
N GLN A 164 2.93 11.73 -17.96
CA GLN A 164 3.93 11.38 -18.97
C GLN A 164 3.50 10.16 -19.78
N TRP A 165 3.14 9.06 -19.12
CA TRP A 165 2.65 7.85 -19.80
C TRP A 165 1.44 8.12 -20.70
N LYS A 166 0.52 9.00 -20.28
CA LYS A 166 -0.65 9.37 -21.10
C LYS A 166 -0.26 10.20 -22.32
N GLU A 167 0.74 11.05 -22.20
CA GLU A 167 1.23 11.90 -23.28
C GLU A 167 1.98 11.07 -24.34
N GLU A 168 2.91 10.21 -23.90
CA GLU A 168 3.59 9.23 -24.76
C GLU A 168 2.57 8.38 -25.54
N ARG A 169 1.55 7.86 -24.84
CA ARG A 169 0.42 7.14 -25.44
C ARG A 169 -0.42 7.93 -26.43
N ARG A 170 -0.43 9.27 -26.35
CA ARG A 170 -1.13 10.13 -27.32
C ARG A 170 -0.24 10.34 -28.53
N GLN A 171 1.04 10.66 -28.32
CA GLN A 171 2.04 10.79 -29.37
C GLN A 171 2.12 9.52 -30.22
N GLU A 172 2.24 8.34 -29.61
CA GLU A 172 2.26 7.06 -30.33
C GLU A 172 1.00 6.84 -31.18
N LYS A 173 -0.17 7.27 -30.68
CA LYS A 173 -1.43 7.16 -31.43
C LYS A 173 -1.48 8.13 -32.61
N ASP A 174 -1.01 9.36 -32.42
CA ASP A 174 -0.99 10.39 -33.44
C ASP A 174 0.01 10.01 -34.54
N GLU A 175 1.20 9.51 -34.18
CA GLU A 175 2.19 8.95 -35.11
C GLU A 175 1.61 7.79 -35.94
N ARG A 176 0.98 6.80 -35.28
CA ARG A 176 0.31 5.70 -35.99
C ARG A 176 -0.82 6.18 -36.90
N LYS A 177 -1.45 7.30 -36.59
CA LYS A 177 -2.51 7.90 -37.43
C LYS A 177 -1.89 8.56 -38.64
N TRP A 178 -0.84 9.37 -38.46
CA TRP A 178 -0.07 10.00 -39.52
C TRP A 178 0.49 8.97 -40.52
N GLU A 179 1.14 7.91 -40.02
CA GLU A 179 1.69 6.84 -40.87
C GLU A 179 0.59 6.15 -41.72
N LYS A 180 -0.61 5.96 -41.15
CA LYS A 180 -1.76 5.42 -41.88
C LYS A 180 -2.30 6.37 -42.93
N GLU A 181 -2.28 7.68 -42.68
CA GLU A 181 -2.70 8.69 -43.65
C GLU A 181 -1.70 8.79 -44.80
N GLU A 182 -0.41 8.86 -44.50
CA GLU A 182 0.69 8.84 -45.47
C GLU A 182 0.62 7.59 -46.36
N ARG A 183 0.45 6.40 -45.78
CA ARG A 183 0.29 5.15 -46.55
C ARG A 183 -0.92 5.19 -47.50
N LYS A 184 -2.04 5.81 -47.09
CA LYS A 184 -3.22 5.96 -47.95
C LYS A 184 -2.98 6.96 -49.08
N GLU A 185 -2.24 8.02 -48.82
CA GLU A 185 -1.89 9.04 -49.81
C GLU A 185 -0.97 8.45 -50.90
N HIS A 186 0.11 7.78 -50.49
CA HIS A 186 1.00 7.08 -51.43
C HIS A 186 0.30 5.98 -52.22
N GLY A 187 -0.61 5.21 -51.59
CA GLY A 187 -1.39 4.19 -52.28
C GLY A 187 -2.40 4.73 -53.31
N ARG A 188 -2.80 6.00 -53.21
CA ARG A 188 -3.71 6.65 -54.18
C ARG A 188 -3.00 7.19 -55.41
N HIS A 189 -1.71 7.52 -55.31
CA HIS A 189 -0.92 8.04 -56.43
C HIS A 189 -0.35 6.94 -57.35
N GLY A 190 -0.23 5.69 -56.89
CA GLY A 190 0.32 4.58 -57.68
C GLY A 190 -0.69 3.77 -58.51
N GLY A 191 -1.95 4.20 -58.60
CA GLY A 191 -3.05 3.44 -59.25
C GLY A 191 -3.56 4.03 -60.56
N ARG A 192 -2.77 4.88 -61.23
CA ARG A 192 -3.19 5.59 -62.45
C ARG A 192 -2.12 5.51 -63.54
N GLU A 193 -1.80 4.30 -63.98
CA GLU A 193 -1.11 4.01 -65.24
C GLU A 193 -1.76 2.79 -65.92
#